data_AF-A0A0F9J2H1-F1
#
_entry.id   AF-A0A0F9J2H1-F1
#
_cell.length_a   1.000
_cell.length_b   1.000
_cell.length_c   1.000
_cell.angle_alpha   90.00
_cell.angle_beta   90.00
_cell.angle_gamma   90.00
#
_symmetry.space_group_name_H-M   'P 1'
#
loop_
_entity.id
_entity.type
_entity.pdbx_description
1 polymer ?
#
loop_
_entity_poly.entity_id
_entity_poly.type
_entity_poly.pdbx_seq_one_letter_code
_entity_poly.pdbx_strand_id
1 'polypeptide(L)'
;MKEALSASDKRDLLQSALGEAYPYDRIAYPHSPTPWIRDVFDDSVVYDLGGSLFQVSYTMTDESKVELDTDTKKVFAKTSYEAIESLREKYAGLIQEVGERGVQSDEIRGTSETCTTLLDADKPTETETVRAHEAVAEAMAWVKAQEATKTEDGVVYPAAAFAYTPDLDKPSGWKLRLWEDLEKKVTKKQLGAAAAAFSPGGFRGNRVQLPSTEVAGAKAKIRAAYRRLGVATDDIPKSVMEVEMRERLSESFTIAIEEVTEEGIADGILPIRIIVPGFNSSKNRHYSEAAVADAGRIFEGSKMYADHQTEAEEEAMPERSIKNWVATLKETKVSESGNAIGVAHIHAGWFQEMVSNLYKAGNLGQLGTSINCLGKGSKQTIDGTDTISVEGLERGNFGSVDFVTEAGAGGQAGLRESAHDSFLDVELVDLATLREARPDLVKTIETEATQQVRQEVKEAMDATKELEDVKSELVERTTERDALQIKLDEGEKAKEKAEAQTAIKDAVDKSDLPEAAKTRVIKQFEDETTADGVKEAIKDQADYIAELNDAGKVKNLGKPPGADGEEAGKAAYKEALRRQHPEWDDARLDKAVAGR
;
A
#
# COMPACT_ATOMS: atom_id res chain seq x y z
N MET A 1 13.98 44.98 12.84
CA MET A 1 13.81 43.78 13.68
C MET A 1 13.84 44.25 15.12
N LYS A 2 12.69 44.31 15.81
CA LYS A 2 12.70 44.45 17.27
C LYS A 2 13.34 43.17 17.82
N GLU A 3 14.29 43.31 18.73
CA GLU A 3 14.88 42.15 19.40
C GLU A 3 13.76 41.36 20.07
N ALA A 4 13.70 40.05 19.79
CA ALA A 4 12.74 39.18 20.44
C ALA A 4 13.00 39.23 21.96
N LEU A 5 11.94 39.42 22.76
CA LEU A 5 12.00 39.35 24.22
C LEU A 5 12.69 38.06 24.64
N SER A 6 13.55 38.14 25.65
CA SER A 6 14.14 36.93 26.21
C SER A 6 13.02 36.07 26.83
N ALA A 7 13.21 34.75 26.86
CA ALA A 7 12.26 33.84 27.49
C ALA A 7 12.01 34.19 28.98
N SER A 8 13.00 34.78 29.66
CA SER A 8 12.88 35.24 31.04
C SER A 8 11.95 36.46 31.14
N ASP A 9 12.18 37.48 30.32
CA ASP A 9 11.37 38.71 30.34
C ASP A 9 9.91 38.41 29.98
N LYS A 10 9.71 37.53 28.99
CA LYS A 10 8.39 37.04 28.60
C LYS A 10 7.67 36.37 29.79
N ARG A 11 8.38 35.52 30.52
CA ARG A 11 7.84 34.81 31.68
C ARG A 11 7.50 35.77 32.83
N ASP A 12 8.33 36.77 33.11
CA ASP A 12 8.10 37.74 34.18
C ASP A 12 6.89 38.63 33.91
N LEU A 13 6.70 39.03 32.65
CA LEU A 13 5.51 39.76 32.21
C LEU A 13 4.24 38.92 32.37
N LEU A 14 4.27 37.67 31.91
CA LEU A 14 3.15 36.73 32.06
C LEU A 14 2.83 36.46 33.53
N GLN A 15 3.86 36.32 34.37
CA GLN A 15 3.72 36.06 35.80
C GLN A 15 3.10 37.24 36.54
N SER A 16 3.44 38.46 36.11
CA SER A 16 2.86 39.70 36.64
C SER A 16 1.39 39.84 36.26
N ALA A 17 1.06 39.61 34.98
CA ALA A 17 -0.32 39.65 34.49
C ALA A 17 -1.20 38.60 35.18
N LEU A 18 -0.69 37.38 35.43
CA LEU A 18 -1.41 36.37 36.21
C LEU A 18 -1.68 36.82 37.65
N GLY A 19 -0.72 37.50 38.29
CA GLY A 19 -0.89 38.04 39.63
C GLY A 19 -1.95 39.14 39.71
N GLU A 20 -2.07 39.95 38.67
CA GLU A 20 -3.10 40.99 38.56
C GLU A 20 -4.49 40.41 38.25
N ALA A 21 -4.57 39.42 37.35
CA ALA A 21 -5.82 38.80 36.94
C ALA A 21 -6.44 37.92 38.05
N TYR A 22 -5.60 37.29 38.87
CA TYR A 22 -6.04 36.47 40.00
C TYR A 22 -5.44 37.04 41.31
N PRO A 23 -5.92 38.21 41.75
CA PRO A 23 -5.34 38.90 42.88
C PRO A 23 -5.51 38.07 44.15
N TYR A 24 -4.39 37.82 44.81
CA TYR A 24 -4.34 37.02 46.03
C TYR A 24 -4.75 37.85 47.25
N ASP A 25 -5.87 37.48 47.89
CA ASP A 25 -6.27 38.03 49.18
C ASP A 25 -5.47 37.37 50.31
N ARG A 26 -4.36 38.04 50.69
CA ARG A 26 -3.47 37.64 51.79
C ARG A 26 -4.18 37.53 53.14
N ILE A 27 -5.31 38.20 53.33
CA ILE A 27 -6.03 38.26 54.61
C ILE A 27 -6.96 37.05 54.74
N ALA A 28 -7.64 36.66 53.66
CA ALA A 28 -8.60 35.56 53.68
C ALA A 28 -7.93 34.17 53.68
N TYR A 29 -6.76 34.00 53.04
CA TYR A 29 -6.11 32.70 52.88
C TYR A 29 -4.59 32.78 53.02
N PRO A 30 -4.02 32.92 54.23
CA PRO A 30 -2.60 33.18 54.47
C PRO A 30 -1.63 32.08 53.98
N HIS A 31 -2.14 30.95 53.50
CA HIS A 31 -1.37 29.81 52.97
C HIS A 31 -1.70 29.45 51.52
N SER A 32 -2.60 30.18 50.84
CA SER A 32 -2.88 29.90 49.43
C SER A 32 -1.77 30.49 48.55
N PRO A 33 -1.14 29.68 47.68
CA PRO A 33 -0.10 30.18 46.80
C PRO A 33 -0.69 31.14 45.76
N THR A 34 0.04 32.22 45.48
CA THR A 34 -0.19 33.06 44.29
C THR A 34 -0.10 32.18 43.03
N PRO A 35 -0.85 32.49 41.96
CA PRO A 35 -0.75 31.76 40.70
C PRO A 35 0.70 31.77 40.24
N TRP A 36 1.23 30.62 39.84
CA TRP A 36 2.62 30.53 39.41
C TRP A 36 2.75 29.76 38.10
N ILE A 37 3.50 30.31 37.16
CA ILE A 37 3.64 29.73 35.82
C ILE A 37 4.39 28.41 35.89
N ARG A 38 3.79 27.35 35.38
CA ARG A 38 4.43 26.05 35.17
C ARG A 38 5.12 26.02 33.81
N ASP A 39 4.39 26.33 32.75
CA ASP A 39 4.87 26.26 31.37
C ASP A 39 4.36 27.45 30.53
N VAL A 40 5.14 27.85 29.53
CA VAL A 40 4.81 28.94 28.60
C VAL A 40 4.86 28.41 27.17
N PHE A 41 3.72 28.46 26.48
CA PHE A 41 3.58 28.16 25.06
C PHE A 41 3.52 29.46 24.25
N ASP A 42 3.46 29.37 22.93
CA ASP A 42 3.47 30.53 22.05
C ASP A 42 2.25 31.45 22.27
N ASP A 43 1.09 30.87 22.57
CA ASP A 43 -0.19 31.58 22.70
C ASP A 43 -0.91 31.35 24.04
N SER A 44 -0.35 30.52 24.92
CA SER A 44 -0.98 30.16 26.18
C SER A 44 0.02 29.86 27.29
N VAL A 45 -0.41 30.02 28.53
CA VAL A 45 0.40 29.77 29.72
C VAL A 45 -0.33 28.78 30.61
N VAL A 46 0.42 27.80 31.11
CA VAL A 46 -0.07 26.86 32.13
C VAL A 46 0.44 27.34 33.47
N TYR A 47 -0.45 27.53 34.43
CA TYR A 47 -0.13 27.98 35.77
C TYR A 47 -0.79 27.11 36.84
N ASP A 48 -0.20 27.10 38.02
CA ASP A 48 -0.71 26.39 39.19
C ASP A 48 -1.32 27.39 40.16
N LEU A 49 -2.56 27.14 40.56
CA LEU A 49 -3.29 27.91 41.54
C LEU A 49 -3.89 26.94 42.56
N GLY A 50 -3.35 26.95 43.78
CA GLY A 50 -3.81 26.09 44.86
C GLY A 50 -3.63 24.59 44.59
N GLY A 51 -2.62 24.18 43.81
CA GLY A 51 -2.33 22.79 43.50
C GLY A 51 -3.15 22.20 42.35
N SER A 52 -3.98 23.01 41.69
CA SER A 52 -4.62 22.67 40.41
C SER A 52 -3.94 23.41 39.28
N LEU A 53 -3.80 22.74 38.13
CA LEU A 53 -3.24 23.33 36.92
C LEU A 53 -4.34 23.93 36.05
N PHE A 54 -4.06 25.09 35.51
CA PHE A 54 -4.95 25.83 34.64
C PHE A 54 -4.16 26.31 33.43
N GLN A 55 -4.80 26.31 32.26
CA GLN A 55 -4.28 26.90 31.04
C GLN A 55 -5.12 28.12 30.72
N VAL A 56 -4.46 29.22 30.35
CA VAL A 56 -5.10 30.44 29.87
C VAL A 56 -4.33 30.93 28.65
N SER A 57 -5.05 31.30 27.60
CA SER A 57 -4.44 31.92 26.43
C SER A 57 -4.02 33.35 26.75
N TYR A 58 -2.98 33.85 26.10
CA TYR A 58 -2.54 35.23 26.27
C TYR A 58 -2.14 35.85 24.94
N THR A 59 -2.23 37.17 24.88
CA THR A 59 -1.68 37.97 23.80
C THR A 59 -0.63 38.93 24.38
N MET A 60 0.45 39.14 23.63
CA MET A 60 1.48 40.12 23.98
C MET A 60 1.46 41.26 22.97
N THR A 61 1.29 42.47 23.47
CA THR A 61 1.34 43.65 22.62
C THR A 61 2.77 44.15 22.43
N ASP A 62 2.95 44.99 21.42
CA ASP A 62 4.23 45.62 21.05
C ASP A 62 4.90 46.47 22.15
N GLU A 63 4.15 46.77 23.21
CA GLU A 63 4.57 47.54 24.39
C GLU A 63 4.95 46.63 25.57
N SER A 64 5.12 45.32 25.35
CA SER A 64 5.39 44.32 26.41
C SER A 64 4.26 44.18 27.44
N LYS A 65 3.03 44.57 27.08
CA LYS A 65 1.84 44.33 27.90
C LYS A 65 1.27 42.96 27.58
N VAL A 66 0.94 42.19 28.62
CA VAL A 66 0.31 40.87 28.50
C VAL A 66 -1.17 41.01 28.83
N GLU A 67 -2.03 40.48 27.96
CA GLU A 67 -3.46 40.34 28.23
C GLU A 67 -3.81 38.86 28.28
N LEU A 68 -4.41 38.43 29.39
CA LEU A 68 -4.86 37.06 29.59
C LEU A 68 -6.32 36.93 29.17
N ASP A 69 -6.66 35.83 28.51
CA ASP A 69 -8.05 35.50 28.22
C ASP A 69 -8.81 35.15 29.51
N THR A 70 -10.13 35.26 29.46
CA THR A 70 -11.05 34.88 30.53
C THR A 70 -11.38 33.39 30.53
N ASP A 71 -11.25 32.69 29.39
CA ASP A 71 -11.54 31.25 29.27
C ASP A 71 -10.41 30.39 29.85
N THR A 72 -10.37 30.33 31.18
CA THR A 72 -9.41 29.49 31.91
C THR A 72 -9.89 28.05 31.96
N LYS A 73 -9.06 27.14 31.43
CA LYS A 73 -9.37 25.69 31.43
C LYS A 73 -8.56 24.99 32.49
N LYS A 74 -9.22 24.20 33.34
CA LYS A 74 -8.50 23.27 34.23
C LYS A 74 -7.85 22.19 33.36
N VAL A 75 -6.54 22.04 33.49
CA VAL A 75 -5.75 21.06 32.74
C VAL A 75 -5.10 20.08 33.69
N PHE A 76 -4.69 18.94 33.15
CA PHE A 76 -3.84 17.99 33.86
C PHE A 76 -2.51 17.94 33.11
N ALA A 77 -1.40 18.13 33.82
CA ALA A 77 -0.10 17.89 33.22
C ALA A 77 0.05 16.38 33.00
N LYS A 78 0.10 15.98 31.73
CA LYS A 78 0.61 14.67 31.33
C LYS A 78 1.93 14.93 30.64
N THR A 79 3.02 14.68 31.36
CA THR A 79 4.35 14.67 30.75
C THR A 79 4.46 13.38 29.93
N SER A 80 4.20 13.43 28.63
CA SER A 80 4.64 12.36 27.73
C SER A 80 6.04 12.70 27.25
N TYR A 81 7.03 11.97 27.75
CA TYR A 81 8.34 11.98 27.11
C TYR A 81 8.19 11.28 25.76
N GLU A 82 8.20 12.04 24.66
CA GLU A 82 8.26 11.46 23.30
C GLU A 82 9.39 10.43 23.18
N ALA A 83 10.47 10.64 23.93
CA ALA A 83 11.59 9.71 24.05
C ALA A 83 11.20 8.34 24.63
N ILE A 84 10.25 8.25 25.56
CA ILE A 84 9.77 6.97 26.14
C ILE A 84 8.89 6.21 25.14
N GLU A 85 7.98 6.90 24.45
CA GLU A 85 7.13 6.24 23.44
C GLU A 85 7.96 5.75 22.25
N SER A 86 8.92 6.56 21.80
CA SER A 86 9.89 6.12 20.80
C SER A 86 10.74 4.93 21.29
N LEU A 87 11.11 4.90 22.58
CA LEU A 87 11.85 3.76 23.15
C LEU A 87 10.99 2.50 23.16
N ARG A 88 9.70 2.63 23.52
CA ARG A 88 8.72 1.53 23.52
C ARG A 88 8.58 0.93 22.13
N GLU A 89 8.46 1.76 21.09
CA GLU A 89 8.36 1.31 19.70
C GLU A 89 9.62 0.57 19.25
N LYS A 90 10.81 1.16 19.46
CA LYS A 90 12.07 0.51 19.10
C LYS A 90 12.32 -0.77 19.87
N TYR A 91 11.97 -0.79 21.15
CA TYR A 91 12.10 -1.99 21.99
C TYR A 91 11.16 -3.10 21.52
N ALA A 92 9.91 -2.77 21.14
CA ALA A 92 8.99 -3.74 20.54
C ALA A 92 9.56 -4.31 19.23
N GLY A 93 10.14 -3.45 18.38
CA GLY A 93 10.84 -3.89 17.17
C GLY A 93 12.03 -4.82 17.46
N LEU A 94 12.81 -4.54 18.49
CA LEU A 94 13.89 -5.43 18.95
C LEU A 94 13.37 -6.80 19.37
N ILE A 95 12.32 -6.85 20.21
CA ILE A 95 11.72 -8.12 20.66
C ILE A 95 11.21 -8.92 19.47
N GLN A 96 10.53 -8.26 18.52
CA GLN A 96 10.01 -8.91 17.33
C GLN A 96 11.14 -9.53 16.50
N GLU A 97 12.19 -8.77 16.16
CA GLU A 97 13.31 -9.27 15.37
C GLU A 97 14.06 -10.41 16.08
N VAL A 98 14.25 -10.30 17.41
CA VAL A 98 14.84 -11.36 18.24
C VAL A 98 14.01 -12.64 18.15
N GLY A 99 12.68 -12.52 18.23
CA GLY A 99 11.75 -13.63 18.09
C GLY A 99 11.76 -14.24 16.69
N GLU A 100 11.83 -13.40 15.65
CA GLU A 100 11.88 -13.85 14.26
C GLU A 100 13.17 -14.59 13.94
N ARG A 101 14.33 -14.05 14.36
CA ARG A 101 15.65 -14.64 14.11
C ARG A 101 16.04 -15.75 15.09
N GLY A 102 15.31 -15.91 16.19
CA GLY A 102 15.59 -16.92 17.21
C GLY A 102 16.91 -16.73 17.95
N VAL A 103 17.44 -15.49 18.01
CA VAL A 103 18.73 -15.19 18.63
C VAL A 103 18.57 -15.06 20.14
N GLN A 104 19.49 -15.64 20.91
CA GLN A 104 19.55 -15.46 22.37
C GLN A 104 20.97 -15.08 22.78
N SER A 105 21.10 -14.00 23.56
CA SER A 105 22.38 -13.58 24.14
C SER A 105 22.19 -12.82 25.45
N ASP A 106 23.26 -12.76 26.24
CA ASP A 106 23.29 -11.98 27.47
C ASP A 106 23.15 -10.48 27.19
N GLU A 107 23.64 -10.01 26.03
CA GLU A 107 23.51 -8.63 25.56
C GLU A 107 22.05 -8.25 25.30
N ILE A 108 21.26 -9.08 24.60
CA ILE A 108 19.82 -8.83 24.39
C ILE A 108 19.11 -8.81 25.74
N ARG A 109 19.41 -9.76 26.63
CA ARG A 109 18.79 -9.82 27.96
C ARG A 109 19.07 -8.55 28.75
N GLY A 110 20.32 -8.08 28.76
CA GLY A 110 20.70 -6.83 29.45
C GLY A 110 19.98 -5.59 28.88
N THR A 111 19.86 -5.50 27.55
CA THR A 111 19.08 -4.44 26.90
C THR A 111 17.60 -4.52 27.25
N SER A 112 17.00 -5.72 27.22
CA SER A 112 15.61 -5.95 27.61
C SER A 112 15.34 -5.56 29.06
N GLU A 113 16.19 -5.96 30.00
CA GLU A 113 16.08 -5.59 31.41
C GLU A 113 16.19 -4.07 31.60
N THR A 114 17.10 -3.41 30.88
CA THR A 114 17.28 -1.96 30.91
C THR A 114 16.03 -1.24 30.38
N CYS A 115 15.50 -1.66 29.23
CA CYS A 115 14.30 -1.08 28.64
C CYS A 115 13.07 -1.30 29.51
N THR A 116 12.85 -2.51 30.03
CA THR A 116 11.71 -2.79 30.93
C THR A 116 11.80 -1.95 32.20
N THR A 117 12.97 -1.87 32.84
CA THR A 117 13.17 -1.04 34.04
C THR A 117 12.87 0.43 33.77
N LEU A 118 13.26 0.96 32.60
CA LEU A 118 13.01 2.35 32.22
C LEU A 118 11.57 2.62 31.83
N LEU A 119 10.90 1.68 31.15
CA LEU A 119 9.50 1.78 30.77
C LEU A 119 8.56 1.69 31.99
N ASP A 120 9.00 1.02 33.06
CA ASP A 120 8.27 0.92 34.33
C ASP A 120 8.59 2.08 35.30
N ALA A 121 9.59 2.92 35.00
CA ALA A 121 9.95 4.06 35.84
C ALA A 121 8.92 5.20 35.72
N ASP A 122 8.53 5.77 36.86
CA ASP A 122 7.53 6.87 36.92
C ASP A 122 8.03 8.14 36.20
N LYS A 123 9.35 8.41 36.24
CA LYS A 123 10.02 9.54 35.59
C LYS A 123 11.48 9.20 35.22
N PRO A 124 11.73 8.49 34.11
CA PRO A 124 13.10 8.23 33.67
C PRO A 124 13.76 9.53 33.24
N THR A 125 15.07 9.65 33.47
CA THR A 125 15.81 10.82 33.01
C THR A 125 16.02 10.77 31.50
N GLU A 126 16.20 11.93 30.89
CA GLU A 126 16.52 12.02 29.45
C GLU A 126 17.81 11.26 29.12
N THR A 127 18.83 11.36 29.98
CA THR A 127 20.10 10.65 29.80
C THR A 127 19.93 9.13 29.83
N GLU A 128 19.11 8.59 30.74
CA GLU A 128 18.84 7.14 30.77
C GLU A 128 18.05 6.69 29.55
N THR A 129 17.10 7.50 29.10
CA THR A 129 16.28 7.21 27.91
C THR A 129 17.15 7.20 26.65
N VAL A 130 18.03 8.18 26.46
CA VAL A 130 18.99 8.23 25.34
C VAL A 130 19.91 7.02 25.35
N ARG A 131 20.46 6.66 26.52
CA ARG A 131 21.31 5.48 26.65
C ARG A 131 20.57 4.18 26.31
N ALA A 132 19.30 4.06 26.68
CA ALA A 132 18.49 2.90 26.31
C ALA A 132 18.19 2.86 24.81
N HIS A 133 17.96 4.01 24.16
CA HIS A 133 17.84 4.10 22.70
C HIS A 133 19.10 3.60 21.99
N GLU A 134 20.27 4.04 22.44
CA GLU A 134 21.56 3.59 21.90
C GLU A 134 21.74 2.08 22.10
N ALA A 135 21.46 1.57 23.31
CA ALA A 135 21.55 0.14 23.61
C ALA A 135 20.60 -0.71 22.76
N VAL A 136 19.37 -0.23 22.50
CA VAL A 136 18.42 -0.90 21.59
C VAL A 136 18.93 -0.89 20.15
N ALA A 137 19.49 0.23 19.68
CA ALA A 137 20.03 0.34 18.32
C ALA A 137 21.25 -0.59 18.12
N GLU A 138 22.16 -0.64 19.09
CA GLU A 138 23.30 -1.55 19.09
C GLU A 138 22.87 -3.02 19.14
N ALA A 139 21.94 -3.36 20.04
CA ALA A 139 21.38 -4.71 20.13
C ALA A 139 20.69 -5.10 18.82
N MET A 140 19.95 -4.18 18.19
CA MET A 140 19.30 -4.41 16.90
C MET A 140 20.31 -4.68 15.79
N ALA A 141 21.37 -3.87 15.70
CA ALA A 141 22.43 -4.07 14.72
C ALA A 141 23.14 -5.41 14.93
N TRP A 142 23.39 -5.77 16.19
CA TRP A 142 24.00 -7.04 16.56
C TRP A 142 23.11 -8.24 16.19
N VAL A 143 21.81 -8.17 16.50
CA VAL A 143 20.81 -9.20 16.12
C VAL A 143 20.76 -9.41 14.61
N LYS A 144 20.77 -8.33 13.83
CA LYS A 144 20.77 -8.39 12.36
C LYS A 144 22.07 -8.95 11.78
N ALA A 145 23.17 -8.86 12.50
CA ALA A 145 24.45 -9.45 12.10
C ALA A 145 24.55 -10.94 12.42
N GLN A 146 23.69 -11.49 13.27
CA GLN A 146 23.69 -12.92 13.57
C GLN A 146 22.97 -13.73 12.47
N GLU A 147 23.48 -14.92 12.20
CA GLU A 147 22.75 -15.89 11.38
C GLU A 147 21.45 -16.27 12.09
N ALA A 148 20.33 -16.19 11.38
CA ALA A 148 19.06 -16.61 11.94
C ALA A 148 19.11 -18.10 12.30
N THR A 149 18.40 -18.48 13.35
CA THR A 149 18.34 -19.87 13.80
C THR A 149 16.91 -20.24 14.16
N LYS A 150 16.57 -21.52 13.99
CA LYS A 150 15.25 -22.06 14.32
C LYS A 150 15.36 -22.97 15.52
N THR A 151 14.56 -22.69 16.56
CA THR A 151 14.43 -23.60 17.70
C THR A 151 13.36 -24.64 17.43
N GLU A 152 13.73 -25.92 17.44
CA GLU A 152 12.79 -27.05 17.38
C GLU A 152 13.15 -28.05 18.48
N ASP A 153 12.15 -28.52 19.24
CA ASP A 153 12.35 -29.43 20.38
C ASP A 153 13.36 -28.93 21.43
N GLY A 154 13.47 -27.60 21.59
CA GLY A 154 14.41 -26.96 22.52
C GLY A 154 15.86 -26.90 22.03
N VAL A 155 16.13 -27.29 20.78
CA VAL A 155 17.47 -27.22 20.15
C VAL A 155 17.46 -26.15 19.06
N VAL A 156 18.52 -25.34 19.03
CA VAL A 156 18.71 -24.23 18.08
C VAL A 156 19.42 -24.77 16.84
N TYR A 157 18.81 -24.66 15.66
CA TYR A 157 19.33 -25.17 14.40
C TYR A 157 19.60 -24.04 13.38
N PRO A 158 20.74 -24.08 12.65
CA PRO A 158 21.02 -23.13 11.59
C PRO A 158 20.22 -23.45 10.32
N ALA A 159 20.18 -22.52 9.35
CA ALA A 159 19.51 -22.71 8.05
C ALA A 159 19.95 -24.00 7.32
N ALA A 160 21.25 -24.35 7.42
CA ALA A 160 21.82 -25.56 6.82
C ALA A 160 21.23 -26.87 7.36
N ALA A 161 20.52 -26.82 8.49
CA ALA A 161 19.80 -27.96 9.04
C ALA A 161 18.43 -28.19 8.38
N PHE A 162 17.99 -27.39 7.41
CA PHE A 162 16.68 -27.50 6.77
C PHE A 162 16.77 -27.67 5.25
N ALA A 163 15.85 -28.42 4.65
CA ALA A 163 15.78 -28.56 3.19
C ALA A 163 15.09 -27.38 2.51
N TYR A 164 14.17 -26.70 3.19
CA TYR A 164 13.46 -25.55 2.64
C TYR A 164 13.62 -24.31 3.54
N THR A 165 14.25 -23.28 2.99
CA THR A 165 14.61 -22.02 3.66
C THR A 165 14.37 -20.85 2.71
N PRO A 166 13.11 -20.45 2.46
CA PRO A 166 12.77 -19.46 1.44
C PRO A 166 13.26 -18.05 1.77
N ASP A 167 13.36 -17.73 3.05
CA ASP A 167 13.87 -16.47 3.58
C ASP A 167 14.85 -16.79 4.71
N LEU A 168 16.12 -16.43 4.56
CA LEU A 168 17.18 -16.72 5.53
C LEU A 168 17.07 -15.89 6.81
N ASP A 169 16.28 -14.82 6.81
CA ASP A 169 16.06 -13.99 8.00
C ASP A 169 14.80 -14.42 8.77
N LYS A 170 13.95 -15.28 8.17
CA LYS A 170 12.70 -15.77 8.78
C LYS A 170 12.66 -17.29 9.01
N PRO A 171 13.34 -17.78 10.07
CA PRO A 171 13.31 -19.17 10.54
C PRO A 171 11.92 -19.81 10.68
N SER A 172 10.88 -19.02 10.96
CA SER A 172 9.50 -19.51 11.05
C SER A 172 9.02 -20.17 9.75
N GLY A 173 9.51 -19.71 8.60
CA GLY A 173 9.22 -20.27 7.27
C GLY A 173 10.02 -21.52 6.92
N TRP A 174 11.06 -21.87 7.69
CA TRP A 174 11.93 -22.99 7.36
C TRP A 174 11.24 -24.32 7.66
N LYS A 175 11.36 -25.28 6.73
CA LYS A 175 10.69 -26.59 6.84
C LYS A 175 11.65 -27.72 6.50
N LEU A 176 11.25 -28.92 6.92
CA LEU A 176 11.94 -30.19 6.62
C LEU A 176 13.35 -30.24 7.22
N ARG A 177 13.43 -30.33 8.55
CA ARG A 177 14.68 -30.50 9.29
C ARG A 177 15.43 -31.75 8.81
N LEU A 178 16.69 -31.58 8.42
CA LEU A 178 17.62 -32.61 7.95
C LEU A 178 18.55 -33.10 9.06
N TRP A 179 18.79 -32.29 10.09
CA TRP A 179 19.66 -32.65 11.20
C TRP A 179 18.84 -33.26 12.35
N GLU A 180 19.30 -34.38 12.90
CA GLU A 180 18.67 -34.99 14.08
C GLU A 180 18.99 -34.17 15.33
N ASP A 181 20.27 -33.84 15.52
CA ASP A 181 20.78 -32.96 16.56
C ASP A 181 22.05 -32.24 16.06
N LEU A 182 22.63 -31.35 16.87
CA LEU A 182 23.81 -30.56 16.47
C LEU A 182 25.10 -31.40 16.32
N GLU A 183 25.19 -32.55 16.99
CA GLU A 183 26.36 -33.42 16.96
C GLU A 183 26.30 -34.42 15.80
N LYS A 184 25.20 -35.17 15.71
CA LYS A 184 24.97 -36.19 14.68
C LYS A 184 24.63 -35.57 13.33
N LYS A 185 24.15 -34.33 13.31
CA LYS A 185 23.73 -33.61 12.09
C LYS A 185 22.82 -34.50 11.25
N VAL A 186 23.16 -34.73 9.98
CA VAL A 186 22.34 -35.49 9.04
C VAL A 186 22.37 -36.99 9.33
N THR A 187 21.22 -37.59 9.63
CA THR A 187 21.09 -39.05 9.83
C THR A 187 20.05 -39.67 8.89
N LYS A 188 20.18 -40.96 8.57
CA LYS A 188 19.22 -41.68 7.70
C LYS A 188 17.80 -41.61 8.25
N LYS A 189 17.66 -41.67 9.59
CA LYS A 189 16.37 -41.57 10.29
C LYS A 189 15.72 -40.20 10.09
N GLN A 190 16.48 -39.12 10.28
CA GLN A 190 15.95 -37.77 10.09
C GLN A 190 15.61 -37.46 8.62
N LEU A 191 16.44 -37.91 7.69
CA LEU A 191 16.12 -37.83 6.26
C LEU A 191 14.88 -38.65 5.90
N GLY A 192 14.65 -39.78 6.58
CA GLY A 192 13.43 -40.58 6.45
C GLY A 192 12.19 -39.80 6.86
N ALA A 193 12.26 -39.07 7.99
CA ALA A 193 11.19 -38.19 8.44
C ALA A 193 10.90 -37.06 7.44
N ALA A 194 11.95 -36.38 6.94
CA ALA A 194 11.80 -35.33 5.95
C ALA A 194 11.21 -35.85 4.62
N ALA A 195 11.65 -37.02 4.15
CA ALA A 195 11.11 -37.66 2.95
C ALA A 195 9.65 -38.14 3.11
N ALA A 196 9.29 -38.64 4.30
CA ALA A 196 7.94 -39.07 4.62
C ALA A 196 6.93 -37.91 4.59
N ALA A 197 7.36 -36.68 4.88
CA ALA A 197 6.50 -35.50 4.80
C ALA A 197 6.00 -35.21 3.37
N PHE A 198 6.70 -35.72 2.34
CA PHE A 198 6.27 -35.68 0.94
C PHE A 198 5.43 -36.88 0.51
N SER A 199 5.32 -37.93 1.34
CA SER A 199 4.53 -39.12 0.99
C SER A 199 3.02 -38.82 1.07
N PRO A 200 2.16 -39.64 0.42
CA PRO A 200 0.71 -39.48 0.50
C PRO A 200 0.19 -39.49 1.95
N GLY A 201 0.80 -40.29 2.83
CA GLY A 201 0.45 -40.37 4.25
C GLY A 201 1.08 -39.29 5.14
N GLY A 202 1.98 -38.47 4.60
CA GLY A 202 2.73 -37.46 5.35
C GLY A 202 3.64 -38.05 6.45
N PHE A 203 4.29 -37.16 7.20
CA PHE A 203 5.03 -37.55 8.40
C PHE A 203 4.11 -37.42 9.61
N ARG A 204 3.84 -38.54 10.29
CA ARG A 204 2.86 -38.61 11.41
C ARG A 204 1.46 -38.08 11.01
N GLY A 205 1.03 -38.36 9.77
CA GLY A 205 -0.26 -37.90 9.24
C GLY A 205 -0.24 -36.48 8.67
N ASN A 206 0.86 -35.74 8.80
CA ASN A 206 0.96 -34.36 8.31
C ASN A 206 1.82 -34.27 7.05
N ARG A 207 1.24 -33.77 5.96
CA ARG A 207 1.97 -33.49 4.72
C ARG A 207 2.64 -32.13 4.80
N VAL A 208 3.83 -32.01 4.21
CA VAL A 208 4.49 -30.70 4.10
C VAL A 208 3.74 -29.84 3.09
N GLN A 209 3.47 -28.60 3.47
CA GLN A 209 2.91 -27.57 2.57
C GLN A 209 4.04 -26.66 2.10
N LEU A 210 4.36 -26.72 0.80
CA LEU A 210 5.34 -25.88 0.11
C LEU A 210 4.71 -25.36 -1.20
N PRO A 211 5.14 -24.19 -1.70
CA PRO A 211 4.84 -23.79 -3.07
C PRO A 211 5.29 -24.87 -4.05
N SER A 212 4.50 -25.17 -5.08
CA SER A 212 4.79 -26.25 -6.04
C SER A 212 6.15 -26.10 -6.72
N THR A 213 6.57 -24.85 -7.00
CA THR A 213 7.88 -24.50 -7.59
C THR A 213 9.07 -24.85 -6.69
N GLU A 214 8.87 -24.91 -5.37
CA GLU A 214 9.93 -25.12 -4.38
C GLU A 214 10.09 -26.59 -3.97
N VAL A 215 9.10 -27.43 -4.30
CA VAL A 215 9.08 -28.86 -3.95
C VAL A 215 10.28 -29.59 -4.55
N ALA A 216 10.63 -29.28 -5.80
CA ALA A 216 11.75 -29.90 -6.51
C ALA A 216 13.09 -29.64 -5.80
N GLY A 217 13.39 -28.37 -5.49
CA GLY A 217 14.61 -27.98 -4.79
C GLY A 217 14.73 -28.60 -3.38
N ALA A 218 13.63 -28.66 -2.63
CA ALA A 218 13.62 -29.29 -1.32
C ALA A 218 13.88 -30.81 -1.40
N LYS A 219 13.25 -31.51 -2.35
CA LYS A 219 13.50 -32.94 -2.59
C LYS A 219 14.95 -33.19 -3.04
N ALA A 220 15.50 -32.34 -3.92
CA ALA A 220 16.88 -32.45 -4.38
C ALA A 220 17.89 -32.35 -3.23
N LYS A 221 17.70 -31.43 -2.28
CA LYS A 221 18.54 -31.31 -1.08
C LYS A 221 18.48 -32.57 -0.20
N ILE A 222 17.29 -33.16 -0.02
CA ILE A 222 17.13 -34.43 0.73
C ILE A 222 17.86 -35.58 0.01
N ARG A 223 17.72 -35.71 -1.32
CA ARG A 223 18.44 -36.72 -2.11
C ARG A 223 19.95 -36.56 -1.99
N ALA A 224 20.46 -35.33 -2.12
CA ALA A 224 21.89 -35.04 -1.95
C ALA A 224 22.38 -35.43 -0.54
N ALA A 225 21.57 -35.20 0.49
CA ALA A 225 21.90 -35.61 1.85
C ALA A 225 21.96 -37.15 2.01
N TYR A 226 21.04 -37.90 1.41
CA TYR A 226 21.10 -39.36 1.38
C TYR A 226 22.37 -39.89 0.69
N ARG A 227 22.74 -39.30 -0.45
CA ARG A 227 23.95 -39.68 -1.19
C ARG A 227 25.23 -39.43 -0.39
N ARG A 228 25.31 -38.32 0.35
CA ARG A 228 26.44 -38.04 1.24
C ARG A 228 26.59 -39.08 2.35
N LEU A 229 25.49 -39.71 2.77
CA LEU A 229 25.51 -40.82 3.73
C LEU A 229 25.83 -42.18 3.08
N GLY A 230 26.10 -42.23 1.77
CA GLY A 230 26.39 -43.47 1.05
C GLY A 230 25.17 -44.39 0.89
N VAL A 231 23.95 -43.86 1.00
CA VAL A 231 22.72 -44.64 0.78
C VAL A 231 22.56 -44.89 -0.72
N ALA A 232 22.37 -46.16 -1.11
CA ALA A 232 22.16 -46.54 -2.50
C ALA A 232 20.88 -45.88 -3.05
N THR A 233 20.86 -45.55 -4.34
CA THR A 233 19.72 -44.87 -4.98
C THR A 233 18.40 -45.62 -4.78
N ASP A 234 18.42 -46.96 -4.84
CA ASP A 234 17.24 -47.80 -4.67
C ASP A 234 16.69 -47.80 -3.22
N ASP A 235 17.53 -47.43 -2.26
CA ASP A 235 17.15 -47.29 -0.85
C ASP A 235 16.64 -45.88 -0.50
N ILE A 236 16.67 -44.93 -1.45
CA ILE A 236 16.13 -43.59 -1.26
C ILE A 236 14.59 -43.63 -1.45
N PRO A 237 13.79 -43.06 -0.52
CA PRO A 237 12.33 -43.13 -0.61
C PRO A 237 11.76 -42.58 -1.93
N LYS A 238 10.81 -43.31 -2.53
CA LYS A 238 10.16 -42.94 -3.80
C LYS A 238 9.56 -41.53 -3.79
N SER A 239 9.01 -41.09 -2.64
CA SER A 239 8.40 -39.76 -2.48
C SER A 239 9.35 -38.60 -2.79
N VAL A 240 10.66 -38.79 -2.63
CA VAL A 240 11.68 -37.80 -3.00
C VAL A 240 12.36 -38.10 -4.35
N MET A 241 12.30 -39.33 -4.85
CA MET A 241 12.87 -39.75 -6.14
C MET A 241 11.99 -39.45 -7.35
N GLU A 242 10.66 -39.38 -7.17
CA GLU A 242 9.68 -39.17 -8.26
C GLU A 242 9.97 -37.93 -9.12
N VAL A 243 10.50 -36.86 -8.51
CA VAL A 243 10.88 -35.64 -9.22
C VAL A 243 12.18 -35.80 -10.00
N GLU A 244 13.15 -36.59 -9.51
CA GLU A 244 14.39 -36.88 -10.26
C GLU A 244 14.13 -37.79 -11.46
N MET A 245 13.15 -38.69 -11.38
CA MET A 245 12.73 -39.48 -12.54
C MET A 245 12.14 -38.60 -13.63
N ARG A 246 11.36 -37.57 -13.28
CA ARG A 246 10.88 -36.53 -14.22
C ARG A 246 12.00 -35.59 -14.69
N GLU A 247 12.89 -35.15 -13.79
CA GLU A 247 14.01 -34.24 -14.12
C GLU A 247 15.09 -34.92 -14.98
N ARG A 248 15.43 -36.21 -14.75
CA ARG A 248 16.34 -36.97 -15.62
C ARG A 248 15.74 -37.30 -16.98
N LEU A 249 14.41 -37.35 -17.08
CA LEU A 249 13.71 -37.43 -18.36
C LEU A 249 13.69 -36.07 -19.09
N SER A 250 13.73 -34.94 -18.36
CA SER A 250 13.75 -33.59 -18.96
C SER A 250 15.16 -33.06 -19.29
N GLU A 251 16.18 -33.34 -18.47
CA GLU A 251 17.56 -32.86 -18.68
C GLU A 251 18.32 -33.62 -19.78
N SER A 252 17.84 -34.77 -20.24
CA SER A 252 18.49 -35.52 -21.33
C SER A 252 17.99 -35.16 -22.74
N PHE A 253 17.11 -34.16 -22.89
CA PHE A 253 16.44 -33.87 -24.17
C PHE A 253 16.26 -32.37 -24.50
N THR A 254 17.22 -31.52 -24.15
CA THR A 254 17.16 -30.09 -24.51
C THR A 254 17.99 -29.79 -25.76
N ILE A 255 17.35 -29.81 -26.93
CA ILE A 255 17.81 -29.12 -28.14
C ILE A 255 16.58 -28.39 -28.69
N ALA A 256 16.66 -27.06 -28.84
CA ALA A 256 15.65 -26.28 -29.56
C ALA A 256 15.49 -26.83 -30.98
N ILE A 257 14.25 -27.07 -31.42
CA ILE A 257 14.01 -27.48 -32.81
C ILE A 257 14.16 -26.23 -33.68
N GLU A 258 14.96 -26.32 -34.74
CA GLU A 258 15.02 -25.28 -35.76
C GLU A 258 13.63 -25.06 -36.37
N GLU A 259 13.17 -23.81 -36.41
CA GLU A 259 11.91 -23.43 -37.06
C GLU A 259 11.93 -23.89 -38.54
N VAL A 260 10.78 -24.31 -39.08
CA VAL A 260 10.70 -24.69 -40.49
C VAL A 260 10.98 -23.47 -41.38
N THR A 261 12.06 -23.54 -42.16
CA THR A 261 12.46 -22.51 -43.12
C THR A 261 12.22 -22.94 -44.56
N GLU A 262 12.10 -21.97 -45.48
CA GLU A 262 12.01 -22.28 -46.91
C GLU A 262 13.30 -22.94 -47.41
N GLU A 263 14.45 -22.49 -46.91
CA GLU A 263 15.77 -23.05 -47.18
C GLU A 263 15.88 -24.50 -46.68
N GLY A 264 15.42 -24.79 -45.46
CA GLY A 264 15.40 -26.15 -44.92
C GLY A 264 14.55 -27.09 -45.78
N ILE A 265 13.37 -26.67 -46.21
CA ILE A 265 12.54 -27.46 -47.12
C ILE A 265 13.23 -27.68 -48.47
N ALA A 266 13.94 -26.68 -49.00
CA ALA A 266 14.73 -26.80 -50.22
C ALA A 266 15.91 -27.78 -50.09
N ASP A 267 16.44 -27.97 -48.88
CA ASP A 267 17.44 -28.99 -48.54
C ASP A 267 16.83 -30.35 -48.15
N GLY A 268 15.50 -30.47 -48.19
CA GLY A 268 14.78 -31.69 -47.83
C GLY A 268 14.68 -31.93 -46.33
N ILE A 269 14.87 -30.89 -45.52
CA ILE A 269 14.82 -30.93 -44.06
C ILE A 269 13.45 -30.41 -43.61
N LEU A 270 12.67 -31.28 -42.98
CA LEU A 270 11.33 -30.95 -42.50
C LEU A 270 11.16 -31.40 -41.04
N PRO A 271 11.15 -30.47 -40.07
CA PRO A 271 10.75 -30.76 -38.70
C PRO A 271 9.30 -31.24 -38.61
N ILE A 272 9.06 -32.33 -37.88
CA ILE A 272 7.75 -32.94 -37.66
C ILE A 272 7.50 -33.23 -36.18
N ARG A 273 6.22 -33.19 -35.82
CA ARG A 273 5.67 -33.81 -34.62
C ARG A 273 5.27 -35.23 -34.97
N ILE A 274 5.72 -36.20 -34.18
CA ILE A 274 5.46 -37.63 -34.38
C ILE A 274 4.16 -38.02 -33.66
N ILE A 275 4.03 -37.67 -32.38
CA ILE A 275 2.86 -37.98 -31.55
C ILE A 275 2.79 -37.05 -30.33
N VAL A 276 1.58 -36.79 -29.85
CA VAL A 276 1.29 -36.03 -28.61
C VAL A 276 0.73 -36.93 -27.50
N PRO A 277 0.91 -36.59 -26.22
CA PRO A 277 0.20 -37.26 -25.14
C PRO A 277 -1.30 -36.93 -25.20
N GLY A 278 -2.14 -37.83 -24.70
CA GLY A 278 -3.59 -37.65 -24.63
C GLY A 278 -4.38 -38.51 -25.61
N PHE A 279 -5.65 -38.14 -25.81
CA PHE A 279 -6.55 -38.88 -26.70
C PHE A 279 -6.14 -38.75 -28.16
N ASN A 280 -6.27 -39.86 -28.87
CA ASN A 280 -6.27 -39.86 -30.33
C ASN A 280 -7.59 -39.25 -30.86
N SER A 281 -7.66 -38.88 -32.14
CA SER A 281 -8.79 -38.14 -32.71
C SER A 281 -10.14 -38.87 -32.56
N SER A 282 -10.14 -40.21 -32.55
CA SER A 282 -11.35 -41.02 -32.34
C SER A 282 -11.63 -41.39 -30.88
N LYS A 283 -10.83 -40.90 -29.93
CA LYS A 283 -10.86 -41.17 -28.47
C LYS A 283 -10.77 -42.66 -28.07
N ASN A 284 -10.53 -43.56 -29.02
CA ASN A 284 -10.40 -45.01 -28.76
C ASN A 284 -9.04 -45.41 -28.18
N ARG A 285 -8.06 -44.51 -28.22
CA ARG A 285 -6.74 -44.67 -27.58
C ARG A 285 -6.35 -43.38 -26.84
N HIS A 286 -5.68 -43.55 -25.71
CA HIS A 286 -5.06 -42.47 -24.96
C HIS A 286 -3.57 -42.76 -24.78
N TYR A 287 -2.70 -41.91 -25.31
CA TYR A 287 -1.26 -42.07 -25.23
C TYR A 287 -0.70 -41.44 -23.95
N SER A 288 -0.03 -42.26 -23.14
CA SER A 288 0.68 -41.78 -21.95
C SER A 288 1.98 -41.05 -22.31
N GLU A 289 2.49 -40.24 -21.38
CA GLU A 289 3.82 -39.63 -21.49
C GLU A 289 4.92 -40.67 -21.75
N ALA A 290 4.80 -41.86 -21.16
CA ALA A 290 5.74 -42.96 -21.36
C ALA A 290 5.72 -43.49 -22.81
N ALA A 291 4.53 -43.63 -23.41
CA ALA A 291 4.39 -44.02 -24.81
C ALA A 291 4.98 -42.95 -25.75
N VAL A 292 4.79 -41.67 -25.44
CA VAL A 292 5.39 -40.56 -26.21
C VAL A 292 6.91 -40.54 -26.06
N ALA A 293 7.43 -40.80 -24.86
CA ALA A 293 8.87 -40.94 -24.63
C ALA A 293 9.49 -42.10 -25.41
N ASP A 294 8.78 -43.24 -25.50
CA ASP A 294 9.19 -44.34 -26.37
C ASP A 294 9.22 -43.90 -27.84
N ALA A 295 8.21 -43.18 -28.33
CA ALA A 295 8.19 -42.68 -29.72
C ALA A 295 9.41 -41.80 -30.04
N GLY A 296 9.80 -40.90 -29.13
CA GLY A 296 11.00 -40.06 -29.27
C GLY A 296 12.31 -40.85 -29.37
N ARG A 297 12.31 -42.14 -29.00
CA ARG A 297 13.49 -43.02 -29.02
C ARG A 297 13.46 -44.07 -30.13
N ILE A 298 12.33 -44.71 -30.36
CA ILE A 298 12.26 -45.92 -31.21
C ILE A 298 12.20 -45.61 -32.71
N PHE A 299 11.76 -44.41 -33.07
CA PHE A 299 11.53 -44.02 -34.47
C PHE A 299 12.75 -43.37 -35.15
N GLU A 300 13.87 -43.23 -34.46
CA GLU A 300 15.13 -42.81 -35.08
C GLU A 300 15.50 -43.74 -36.25
N GLY A 301 15.84 -43.14 -37.39
CA GLY A 301 16.15 -43.87 -38.63
C GLY A 301 14.95 -44.61 -39.24
N SER A 302 13.72 -44.31 -38.83
CA SER A 302 12.53 -44.94 -39.42
C SER A 302 12.25 -44.40 -40.83
N LYS A 303 11.73 -45.28 -41.70
CA LYS A 303 11.29 -44.87 -43.04
C LYS A 303 9.96 -44.14 -42.91
N MET A 304 9.78 -43.14 -43.75
CA MET A 304 8.54 -42.38 -43.85
C MET A 304 7.95 -42.53 -45.24
N TYR A 305 6.69 -42.93 -45.31
CA TYR A 305 6.01 -43.15 -46.58
C TYR A 305 4.94 -42.09 -46.85
N ALA A 306 4.66 -41.85 -48.12
CA ALA A 306 3.47 -41.12 -48.55
C ALA A 306 2.27 -42.04 -48.42
N ASP A 307 1.33 -41.62 -47.58
CA ASP A 307 0.14 -42.34 -47.12
C ASP A 307 0.42 -43.52 -46.21
N HIS A 308 -0.50 -43.76 -45.28
CA HIS A 308 -0.49 -44.94 -44.42
C HIS A 308 -1.03 -46.14 -45.21
N GLN A 309 -0.44 -47.32 -45.00
CA GLN A 309 -1.01 -48.56 -45.53
C GLN A 309 -2.39 -48.84 -44.94
N THR A 310 -3.27 -49.37 -45.77
CA THR A 310 -4.49 -50.04 -45.29
C THR A 310 -4.14 -51.39 -44.64
N GLU A 311 -5.02 -51.92 -43.79
CA GLU A 311 -4.81 -53.23 -43.14
C GLU A 311 -4.56 -54.36 -44.16
N ALA A 312 -5.28 -54.34 -45.29
CA ALA A 312 -5.12 -55.33 -46.35
C ALA A 312 -3.73 -55.24 -47.05
N GLU A 313 -3.18 -54.03 -47.18
CA GLU A 313 -1.84 -53.83 -47.75
C GLU A 313 -0.73 -54.19 -46.77
N GLU A 314 -0.94 -53.95 -45.48
CA GLU A 314 -0.01 -54.37 -44.42
C GLU A 314 0.11 -55.90 -44.38
N GLU A 315 -1.00 -56.63 -44.53
CA GLU A 315 -1.00 -58.09 -44.59
C GLU A 315 -0.34 -58.62 -45.88
N ALA A 316 -0.62 -57.98 -47.03
CA ALA A 316 -0.13 -58.43 -48.32
C ALA A 316 1.33 -58.06 -48.62
N MET A 317 1.81 -56.92 -48.12
CA MET A 317 3.14 -56.37 -48.39
C MET A 317 3.63 -55.51 -47.20
N PRO A 318 4.00 -56.12 -46.06
CA PRO A 318 4.38 -55.42 -44.84
C PRO A 318 5.66 -54.56 -45.00
N GLU A 319 6.55 -54.92 -45.93
CA GLU A 319 7.78 -54.17 -46.22
C GLU A 319 7.56 -52.87 -47.03
N ARG A 320 6.36 -52.74 -47.61
CA ARG A 320 5.88 -51.59 -48.39
C ARG A 320 6.65 -51.33 -49.69
N SER A 321 6.05 -50.49 -50.54
CA SER A 321 6.66 -50.09 -51.80
C SER A 321 7.75 -49.03 -51.61
N ILE A 322 8.92 -49.25 -52.19
CA ILE A 322 9.98 -48.23 -52.26
C ILE A 322 9.55 -46.95 -52.98
N LYS A 323 8.52 -47.02 -53.83
CA LYS A 323 7.99 -45.83 -54.55
C LYS A 323 7.32 -44.83 -53.61
N ASN A 324 6.80 -45.33 -52.49
CA ASN A 324 6.11 -44.51 -51.51
C ASN A 324 7.04 -44.07 -50.39
N TRP A 325 8.28 -44.58 -50.32
CA TRP A 325 9.26 -44.12 -49.34
C TRP A 325 9.76 -42.73 -49.74
N VAL A 326 9.36 -41.71 -49.00
CA VAL A 326 9.61 -40.30 -49.38
C VAL A 326 10.63 -39.61 -48.47
N ALA A 327 10.76 -40.05 -47.21
CA ALA A 327 11.72 -39.48 -46.28
C ALA A 327 12.27 -40.53 -45.29
N THR A 328 13.33 -40.18 -44.58
CA THR A 328 13.84 -40.93 -43.43
C THR A 328 13.86 -40.03 -42.21
N LEU A 329 13.29 -40.49 -41.11
CA LEU A 329 13.22 -39.74 -39.87
C LEU A 329 14.54 -39.81 -39.12
N LYS A 330 15.03 -38.66 -38.66
CA LYS A 330 16.24 -38.53 -37.84
C LYS A 330 16.00 -37.56 -36.70
N GLU A 331 16.97 -37.49 -35.80
CA GLU A 331 17.01 -36.52 -34.70
C GLU A 331 15.73 -36.56 -33.84
N THR A 332 15.23 -37.78 -33.58
CA THR A 332 14.02 -37.96 -32.78
C THR A 332 14.28 -37.73 -31.31
N LYS A 333 13.34 -37.07 -30.63
CA LYS A 333 13.41 -36.74 -29.20
C LYS A 333 12.03 -36.38 -28.65
N VAL A 334 11.96 -36.08 -27.36
CA VAL A 334 10.80 -35.45 -26.72
C VAL A 334 11.05 -33.95 -26.60
N SER A 335 10.07 -33.11 -26.95
CA SER A 335 10.11 -31.66 -26.81
C SER A 335 9.87 -31.21 -25.36
N GLU A 336 10.15 -29.93 -25.06
CA GLU A 336 9.79 -29.31 -23.77
C GLU A 336 8.27 -29.35 -23.49
N SER A 337 7.46 -29.29 -24.54
CA SER A 337 6.00 -29.43 -24.47
C SER A 337 5.53 -30.89 -24.26
N GLY A 338 6.44 -31.85 -24.14
CA GLY A 338 6.11 -33.26 -23.89
C GLY A 338 5.71 -34.05 -25.14
N ASN A 339 5.94 -33.52 -26.34
CA ASN A 339 5.60 -34.17 -27.62
C ASN A 339 6.80 -34.97 -28.16
N ALA A 340 6.55 -36.09 -28.84
CA ALA A 340 7.60 -36.74 -29.63
C ALA A 340 7.75 -36.01 -30.96
N ILE A 341 8.98 -35.71 -31.34
CA ILE A 341 9.35 -34.87 -32.48
C ILE A 341 10.54 -35.48 -33.21
N GLY A 342 10.77 -35.07 -34.45
CA GLY A 342 11.96 -35.44 -35.23
C GLY A 342 12.09 -34.63 -36.51
N VAL A 343 13.10 -34.93 -37.31
CA VAL A 343 13.41 -34.28 -38.59
C VAL A 343 13.27 -35.28 -39.72
N ALA A 344 12.33 -35.02 -40.64
CA ALA A 344 12.16 -35.81 -41.85
C ALA A 344 13.18 -35.35 -42.90
N HIS A 345 14.10 -36.24 -43.27
CA HIS A 345 15.00 -36.03 -44.41
C HIS A 345 14.33 -36.56 -45.68
N ILE A 346 13.69 -35.66 -46.42
CA ILE A 346 13.00 -35.95 -47.67
C ILE A 346 14.03 -36.20 -48.77
N HIS A 347 13.93 -37.35 -49.42
CA HIS A 347 14.79 -37.74 -50.55
C HIS A 347 14.00 -37.89 -51.86
N ALA A 348 12.67 -37.95 -51.79
CA ALA A 348 11.80 -37.96 -52.96
C ALA A 348 11.49 -36.54 -53.45
N GLY A 349 12.05 -36.16 -54.60
CA GLY A 349 11.91 -34.79 -55.15
C GLY A 349 10.47 -34.34 -55.40
N TRP A 350 9.58 -35.24 -55.85
CA TRP A 350 8.16 -34.91 -56.06
C TRP A 350 7.45 -34.55 -54.74
N PHE A 351 7.82 -35.23 -53.66
CA PHE A 351 7.22 -35.01 -52.34
C PHE A 351 7.78 -33.73 -51.72
N GLN A 352 9.07 -33.48 -51.91
CA GLN A 352 9.71 -32.22 -51.50
C GLN A 352 9.07 -31.00 -52.18
N GLU A 353 8.79 -31.08 -53.48
CA GLU A 353 8.08 -30.04 -54.22
C GLU A 353 6.66 -29.81 -53.67
N MET A 354 5.94 -30.89 -53.37
CA MET A 354 4.63 -30.81 -52.73
C MET A 354 4.68 -30.11 -51.37
N VAL A 355 5.64 -30.48 -50.50
CA VAL A 355 5.86 -29.85 -49.18
C VAL A 355 6.19 -28.36 -49.33
N SER A 356 7.06 -28.00 -50.27
CA SER A 356 7.37 -26.59 -50.59
C SER A 356 6.13 -25.81 -51.02
N ASN A 357 5.28 -26.41 -51.86
CA ASN A 357 4.03 -25.78 -52.30
C ASN A 357 3.04 -25.59 -51.13
N LEU A 358 2.93 -26.58 -50.23
CA LEU A 358 2.11 -26.46 -49.02
C LEU A 358 2.63 -25.38 -48.07
N TYR A 359 3.95 -25.29 -47.88
CA TYR A 359 4.57 -24.24 -47.06
C TYR A 359 4.28 -22.85 -47.60
N LYS A 360 4.49 -22.64 -48.91
CA LYS A 360 4.20 -21.35 -49.60
C LYS A 360 2.73 -20.97 -49.54
N ALA A 361 1.85 -21.96 -49.57
CA ALA A 361 0.41 -21.76 -49.44
C ALA A 361 -0.06 -21.54 -47.98
N GLY A 362 0.84 -21.65 -46.98
CA GLY A 362 0.48 -21.58 -45.56
C GLY A 362 -0.28 -22.79 -45.03
N ASN A 363 -0.32 -23.89 -45.80
CA ASN A 363 -1.11 -25.09 -45.52
C ASN A 363 -0.27 -26.28 -45.05
N LEU A 364 1.03 -26.08 -44.75
CA LEU A 364 1.91 -27.16 -44.32
C LEU A 364 1.39 -27.89 -43.07
N GLY A 365 0.72 -27.18 -42.16
CA GLY A 365 0.12 -27.78 -40.96
C GLY A 365 -1.03 -28.75 -41.21
N GLN A 366 -1.58 -28.80 -42.44
CA GLN A 366 -2.58 -29.79 -42.84
C GLN A 366 -1.95 -31.14 -43.22
N LEU A 367 -0.62 -31.21 -43.35
CA LEU A 367 0.07 -32.47 -43.59
C LEU A 367 0.33 -33.14 -42.24
N GLY A 368 -0.47 -34.16 -41.93
CA GLY A 368 -0.34 -34.96 -40.72
C GLY A 368 0.80 -35.97 -40.78
N THR A 369 1.14 -36.52 -39.61
CA THR A 369 2.00 -37.71 -39.51
C THR A 369 1.33 -38.79 -38.69
N SER A 370 1.56 -40.05 -39.04
CA SER A 370 0.96 -41.20 -38.37
C SER A 370 2.00 -42.28 -38.11
N ILE A 371 1.94 -42.89 -36.93
CA ILE A 371 2.87 -43.94 -36.52
C ILE A 371 2.32 -45.32 -36.84
N ASN A 372 3.18 -46.19 -37.40
CA ASN A 372 2.94 -47.63 -37.42
C ASN A 372 3.92 -48.30 -36.46
N CYS A 373 3.39 -48.82 -35.35
CA CYS A 373 4.16 -49.55 -34.34
C CYS A 373 3.26 -50.43 -33.45
N LEU A 374 3.89 -51.22 -32.59
CA LEU A 374 3.18 -52.04 -31.60
C LEU A 374 3.00 -51.21 -30.32
N GLY A 375 1.74 -51.00 -29.93
CA GLY A 375 1.39 -50.37 -28.66
C GLY A 375 1.14 -51.39 -27.57
N LYS A 376 1.70 -51.16 -26.38
CA LYS A 376 1.29 -51.84 -25.15
C LYS A 376 0.22 -51.00 -24.48
N GLY A 377 -0.96 -51.56 -24.27
CA GLY A 377 -2.01 -50.81 -23.61
C GLY A 377 -3.00 -51.67 -22.83
N SER A 378 -3.66 -51.01 -21.88
CA SER A 378 -4.68 -51.59 -21.03
C SER A 378 -6.02 -50.87 -21.24
N LYS A 379 -7.15 -51.59 -21.12
CA LYS A 379 -8.46 -50.95 -21.16
C LYS A 379 -8.65 -50.12 -19.89
N GLN A 380 -8.93 -48.83 -20.04
CA GLN A 380 -9.14 -47.90 -18.94
C GLN A 380 -10.24 -46.91 -19.29
N THR A 381 -10.94 -46.42 -18.27
CA THR A 381 -11.83 -45.26 -18.42
C THR A 381 -11.03 -44.01 -18.03
N ILE A 382 -10.73 -43.17 -19.01
CA ILE A 382 -10.02 -41.89 -18.82
C ILE A 382 -10.99 -40.78 -19.19
N ASP A 383 -11.14 -39.78 -18.33
CA ASP A 383 -12.08 -38.65 -18.52
C ASP A 383 -13.50 -39.08 -18.93
N GLY A 384 -13.99 -40.18 -18.33
CA GLY A 384 -15.32 -40.72 -18.60
C GLY A 384 -15.47 -41.46 -19.93
N THR A 385 -14.40 -41.64 -20.70
CA THR A 385 -14.39 -42.38 -21.97
C THR A 385 -13.65 -43.71 -21.80
N ASP A 386 -14.32 -44.80 -22.14
CA ASP A 386 -13.68 -46.13 -22.22
C ASP A 386 -12.72 -46.16 -23.41
N THR A 387 -11.43 -46.31 -23.11
CA THR A 387 -10.35 -46.20 -24.08
C THR A 387 -9.27 -47.25 -23.83
N ILE A 388 -8.34 -47.39 -24.76
CA ILE A 388 -7.11 -48.15 -24.54
C ILE A 388 -6.02 -47.16 -24.13
N SER A 389 -5.60 -47.21 -22.87
CA SER A 389 -4.46 -46.45 -22.37
C SER A 389 -3.19 -47.10 -22.89
N VAL A 390 -2.49 -46.42 -23.80
CA VAL A 390 -1.23 -46.85 -24.39
C VAL A 390 -0.09 -46.40 -23.48
N GLU A 391 0.50 -47.36 -22.80
CA GLU A 391 1.48 -47.18 -21.72
C GLU A 391 2.93 -47.33 -22.22
N GLY A 392 3.13 -47.84 -23.43
CA GLY A 392 4.45 -47.96 -24.06
C GLY A 392 4.37 -48.33 -25.53
N LEU A 393 5.43 -48.05 -26.27
CA LEU A 393 5.53 -48.35 -27.70
C LEU A 393 6.77 -49.19 -28.00
N GLU A 394 6.62 -50.13 -28.93
CA GLU A 394 7.71 -50.94 -29.46
C GLU A 394 7.73 -50.87 -30.97
N ARG A 395 8.94 -50.70 -31.53
CA ARG A 395 9.13 -50.72 -32.97
C ARG A 395 9.10 -52.16 -33.46
N GLY A 396 8.07 -52.51 -34.23
CA GLY A 396 8.05 -53.74 -35.00
C GLY A 396 9.06 -53.72 -36.15
N ASN A 397 9.24 -54.87 -36.80
CA ASN A 397 10.17 -55.02 -37.93
C ASN A 397 9.91 -54.04 -39.10
N PHE A 398 8.67 -53.55 -39.22
CA PHE A 398 8.21 -52.63 -40.28
C PHE A 398 7.73 -51.29 -39.73
N GLY A 399 8.11 -50.92 -38.49
CA GLY A 399 7.67 -49.67 -37.88
C GLY A 399 8.13 -48.44 -38.67
N SER A 400 7.19 -47.52 -38.91
CA SER A 400 7.36 -46.32 -39.75
C SER A 400 6.60 -45.12 -39.19
N VAL A 401 6.93 -43.92 -39.70
CA VAL A 401 6.19 -42.68 -39.45
C VAL A 401 5.79 -42.10 -40.80
N ASP A 402 4.52 -42.19 -41.15
CA ASP A 402 4.04 -41.84 -42.48
C ASP A 402 3.47 -40.43 -42.53
N PHE A 403 3.53 -39.83 -43.71
CA PHE A 403 2.79 -38.61 -44.01
C PHE A 403 1.37 -38.98 -44.41
N VAL A 404 0.39 -38.31 -43.80
CA VAL A 404 -1.04 -38.56 -44.00
C VAL A 404 -1.78 -37.23 -44.11
N THR A 405 -2.99 -37.27 -44.66
CA THR A 405 -3.89 -36.10 -44.66
C THR A 405 -4.37 -35.76 -43.25
N GLU A 406 -4.75 -36.77 -42.46
CA GLU A 406 -5.33 -36.60 -41.12
C GLU A 406 -4.59 -37.46 -40.12
N ALA A 407 -3.97 -36.83 -39.11
CA ALA A 407 -3.22 -37.54 -38.10
C ALA A 407 -4.13 -38.07 -36.99
N GLY A 408 -4.01 -39.37 -36.68
CA GLY A 408 -4.79 -39.98 -35.62
C GLY A 408 -4.30 -39.62 -34.21
N ALA A 409 -3.01 -39.35 -34.03
CA ALA A 409 -2.37 -39.18 -32.72
C ALA A 409 -1.68 -37.79 -32.57
N GLY A 410 -2.19 -36.77 -33.25
CA GLY A 410 -1.67 -35.40 -33.20
C GLY A 410 -0.33 -35.18 -33.90
N GLY A 411 0.15 -36.14 -34.71
CA GLY A 411 1.34 -35.96 -35.54
C GLY A 411 1.14 -34.89 -36.64
N GLN A 412 2.16 -34.10 -36.95
CA GLN A 412 2.02 -32.97 -37.88
C GLN A 412 3.36 -32.57 -38.51
N ALA A 413 3.33 -32.15 -39.77
CA ALA A 413 4.45 -31.51 -40.44
C ALA A 413 4.46 -29.99 -40.20
N GLY A 414 5.65 -29.41 -40.06
CA GLY A 414 5.79 -27.95 -39.95
C GLY A 414 5.58 -27.43 -38.52
N LEU A 415 6.54 -27.69 -37.64
CA LEU A 415 6.59 -27.10 -36.29
C LEU A 415 6.98 -25.61 -36.37
N ARG A 416 6.17 -24.72 -35.76
CA ARG A 416 6.47 -23.28 -35.57
C ARG A 416 6.48 -22.94 -34.09
N GLU A 417 7.50 -22.20 -33.66
CA GLU A 417 7.71 -21.80 -32.25
C GLU A 417 6.57 -20.89 -31.71
N SER A 418 5.88 -20.17 -32.60
CA SER A 418 4.78 -19.27 -32.25
C SER A 418 3.42 -19.95 -32.10
N ALA A 419 3.31 -21.25 -32.37
CA ALA A 419 2.07 -21.98 -32.14
C ALA A 419 2.08 -22.52 -30.71
N HIS A 420 1.64 -21.68 -29.75
CA HIS A 420 0.96 -22.23 -28.59
C HIS A 420 -0.11 -23.17 -29.14
N ASP A 421 0.01 -24.48 -28.85
CA ASP A 421 -0.88 -25.55 -29.31
C ASP A 421 -2.33 -25.18 -28.98
N SER A 422 -3.00 -24.48 -29.88
CA SER A 422 -4.42 -24.19 -29.82
C SER A 422 -5.16 -25.39 -30.43
N PHE A 423 -5.01 -26.55 -29.79
CA PHE A 423 -5.85 -27.72 -29.97
C PHE A 423 -6.82 -27.81 -28.78
N LEU A 424 -7.58 -26.74 -28.57
CA LEU A 424 -8.88 -26.84 -27.91
C LEU A 424 -9.92 -26.86 -29.02
N ASP A 425 -10.11 -28.04 -29.63
CA ASP A 425 -11.40 -28.36 -30.24
C ASP A 425 -12.40 -28.45 -29.09
N VAL A 426 -13.03 -27.31 -28.78
CA VAL A 426 -14.20 -27.25 -27.92
C VAL A 426 -15.35 -27.86 -28.72
N GLU A 427 -15.47 -29.18 -28.73
CA GLU A 427 -16.77 -29.81 -28.95
C GLU A 427 -17.67 -29.39 -27.79
N LEU A 428 -18.48 -28.36 -28.03
CA LEU A 428 -19.58 -27.94 -27.18
C LEU A 428 -20.56 -29.12 -27.04
N VAL A 429 -20.34 -29.99 -26.05
CA VAL A 429 -21.38 -30.88 -25.54
C VAL A 429 -22.45 -29.96 -24.96
N ASP A 430 -23.62 -29.93 -25.59
CA ASP A 430 -24.69 -29.09 -25.10
C ASP A 430 -25.18 -29.58 -23.73
N LEU A 431 -25.70 -28.64 -22.95
CA LEU A 431 -26.12 -28.90 -21.57
C LEU A 431 -27.29 -29.90 -21.48
N ALA A 432 -28.02 -30.11 -22.59
CA ALA A 432 -29.09 -31.09 -22.69
C ALA A 432 -28.53 -32.52 -22.73
N THR A 433 -27.50 -32.74 -23.54
CA THR A 433 -26.79 -34.02 -23.68
C THR A 433 -26.10 -34.40 -22.37
N LEU A 434 -25.49 -33.43 -21.68
CA LEU A 434 -24.86 -33.65 -20.37
C LEU A 434 -25.90 -33.99 -19.27
N ARG A 435 -27.08 -33.37 -19.30
CA ARG A 435 -28.19 -33.65 -18.37
C ARG A 435 -28.79 -35.04 -18.55
N GLU A 436 -28.87 -35.52 -19.78
CA GLU A 436 -29.40 -36.85 -20.09
C GLU A 436 -28.39 -37.95 -19.76
N ALA A 437 -27.13 -37.77 -20.15
CA ALA A 437 -26.09 -38.79 -19.97
C ALA A 437 -25.64 -38.93 -18.50
N ARG A 438 -25.54 -37.82 -17.76
CA ARG A 438 -24.97 -37.77 -16.39
C ARG A 438 -25.72 -36.81 -15.46
N PRO A 439 -27.00 -37.10 -15.14
CA PRO A 439 -27.80 -36.26 -14.24
C PRO A 439 -27.22 -36.17 -12.82
N ASP A 440 -26.42 -37.15 -12.41
CA ASP A 440 -25.69 -37.18 -11.14
C ASP A 440 -24.60 -36.10 -11.07
N LEU A 441 -23.82 -35.94 -12.14
CA LEU A 441 -22.78 -34.91 -12.23
C LEU A 441 -23.38 -33.52 -12.34
N VAL A 442 -24.43 -33.36 -13.16
CA VAL A 442 -25.11 -32.06 -13.28
C VAL A 442 -25.69 -31.63 -11.93
N LYS A 443 -26.30 -32.54 -11.17
CA LYS A 443 -26.84 -32.23 -9.84
C LYS A 443 -25.74 -31.89 -8.82
N THR A 444 -24.60 -32.58 -8.90
CA THR A 444 -23.45 -32.31 -8.03
C THR A 444 -22.85 -30.94 -8.35
N ILE A 445 -22.63 -30.66 -9.63
CA ILE A 445 -22.15 -29.36 -10.13
C ILE A 445 -23.14 -28.24 -9.78
N GLU A 446 -24.45 -28.44 -9.97
CA GLU A 446 -25.48 -27.47 -9.59
C GLU A 446 -25.49 -27.23 -8.07
N THR A 447 -25.25 -28.27 -7.26
CA THR A 447 -25.19 -28.14 -5.79
C THR A 447 -23.94 -27.41 -5.33
N GLU A 448 -22.77 -27.78 -5.85
CA GLU A 448 -21.48 -27.14 -5.56
C GLU A 448 -21.46 -25.69 -6.06
N ALA A 449 -21.90 -25.44 -7.28
CA ALA A 449 -22.04 -24.08 -7.81
C ALA A 449 -23.04 -23.25 -6.99
N THR A 450 -24.17 -23.83 -6.55
CA THR A 450 -25.12 -23.12 -5.68
C THR A 450 -24.52 -22.83 -4.30
N GLN A 451 -23.72 -23.75 -3.74
CA GLN A 451 -23.04 -23.53 -2.46
C GLN A 451 -21.95 -22.46 -2.57
N GLN A 452 -21.16 -22.52 -3.63
CA GLN A 452 -20.10 -21.54 -3.90
C GLN A 452 -20.71 -20.16 -4.15
N VAL A 453 -21.72 -20.04 -5.01
CA VAL A 453 -22.45 -18.78 -5.23
C VAL A 453 -23.10 -18.28 -3.93
N ARG A 454 -23.67 -19.15 -3.09
CA ARG A 454 -24.21 -18.72 -1.79
C ARG A 454 -23.13 -18.20 -0.85
N GLN A 455 -21.95 -18.82 -0.83
CA GLN A 455 -20.83 -18.38 -0.02
C GLN A 455 -20.29 -17.03 -0.52
N GLU A 456 -20.07 -16.89 -1.82
CA GLU A 456 -19.62 -15.65 -2.45
C GLU A 456 -20.64 -14.52 -2.29
N VAL A 457 -21.94 -14.81 -2.43
CA VAL A 457 -23.02 -13.82 -2.17
C VAL A 457 -23.05 -13.42 -0.70
N LYS A 458 -22.85 -14.37 0.23
CA LYS A 458 -22.79 -14.05 1.66
C LYS A 458 -21.59 -13.14 1.97
N GLU A 459 -20.41 -13.47 1.46
CA GLU A 459 -19.20 -12.65 1.60
C GLU A 459 -19.38 -11.27 0.96
N ALA A 460 -20.00 -11.18 -0.21
CA ALA A 460 -20.31 -9.92 -0.87
C ALA A 460 -21.35 -9.09 -0.10
N MET A 461 -22.35 -9.73 0.51
CA MET A 461 -23.34 -9.06 1.36
C MET A 461 -22.71 -8.56 2.67
N ASP A 462 -21.86 -9.37 3.31
CA ASP A 462 -21.14 -8.98 4.52
C ASP A 462 -20.18 -7.83 4.22
N ALA A 463 -19.43 -7.88 3.12
CA ALA A 463 -18.56 -6.78 2.66
C ALA A 463 -19.35 -5.52 2.28
N THR A 464 -20.54 -5.65 1.67
CA THR A 464 -21.40 -4.51 1.35
C THR A 464 -21.92 -3.85 2.62
N LYS A 465 -22.29 -4.64 3.62
CA LYS A 465 -22.74 -4.15 4.92
C LYS A 465 -21.61 -3.43 5.67
N GLU A 466 -20.41 -4.00 5.71
CA GLU A 466 -19.23 -3.32 6.27
C GLU A 466 -18.92 -2.00 5.53
N LEU A 467 -19.08 -1.97 4.20
CA LEU A 467 -18.89 -0.76 3.41
C LEU A 467 -19.96 0.31 3.71
N GLU A 468 -21.21 -0.09 3.97
CA GLU A 468 -22.28 0.82 4.39
C GLU A 468 -22.02 1.37 5.80
N ASP A 469 -21.59 0.53 6.73
CA ASP A 469 -21.23 0.94 8.10
C ASP A 469 -20.05 1.93 8.08
N VAL A 470 -18.98 1.63 7.33
CA VAL A 470 -17.83 2.54 7.15
C VAL A 470 -18.23 3.85 6.46
N LYS A 471 -19.12 3.81 5.46
CA LYS A 471 -19.64 5.02 4.82
C LYS A 471 -20.45 5.87 5.79
N SER A 472 -21.27 5.24 6.64
CA SER A 472 -22.03 5.94 7.68
C SER A 472 -21.09 6.63 8.67
N GLU A 473 -20.08 5.93 9.18
CA GLU A 473 -19.07 6.50 10.07
C GLU A 473 -18.29 7.63 9.39
N LEU A 474 -17.95 7.50 8.11
CA LEU A 474 -17.25 8.55 7.36
C LEU A 474 -18.10 9.81 7.20
N VAL A 475 -19.40 9.66 6.93
CA VAL A 475 -20.34 10.80 6.87
C VAL A 475 -20.41 11.49 8.22
N GLU A 476 -20.57 10.73 9.31
CA GLU A 476 -20.61 11.28 10.68
C GLU A 476 -19.32 12.05 11.00
N ARG A 477 -18.15 11.45 10.78
CA ARG A 477 -16.85 12.09 10.98
C ARG A 477 -16.64 13.34 10.12
N THR A 478 -17.13 13.31 8.87
CA THR A 478 -17.05 14.48 7.98
C THR A 478 -17.94 15.61 8.51
N THR A 479 -19.15 15.31 8.98
CA THR A 479 -20.03 16.32 9.59
C THR A 479 -19.48 16.88 10.89
N GLU A 480 -18.86 16.04 11.75
CA GLU A 480 -18.18 16.50 12.95
C GLU A 480 -17.00 17.43 12.62
N ARG A 481 -16.17 17.04 11.63
CA ARG A 481 -15.05 17.87 11.17
C ARG A 481 -15.53 19.21 10.64
N ASP A 482 -16.56 19.22 9.79
CA ASP A 482 -17.06 20.45 9.18
C ASP A 482 -17.69 21.37 10.25
N ALA A 483 -18.39 20.81 11.23
CA ALA A 483 -18.91 21.58 12.35
C ALA A 483 -17.80 22.15 13.25
N LEU A 484 -16.70 21.41 13.44
CA LEU A 484 -15.53 21.91 14.16
C LEU A 484 -14.81 23.01 13.37
N GLN A 485 -14.70 22.87 12.04
CA GLN A 485 -14.09 23.89 11.19
C GLN A 485 -14.89 25.18 11.22
N ILE A 486 -16.23 25.12 11.12
CA ILE A 486 -17.10 26.31 11.24
C ILE A 486 -16.88 27.00 12.58
N LYS A 487 -16.81 26.24 13.68
CA LYS A 487 -16.54 26.82 15.02
C LYS A 487 -15.15 27.43 15.12
N LEU A 488 -14.16 26.85 14.43
CA LEU A 488 -12.80 27.34 14.42
C LEU A 488 -12.73 28.66 13.62
N ASP A 489 -13.34 28.71 12.43
CA ASP A 489 -13.44 29.91 11.60
C ASP A 489 -14.23 31.04 12.30
N GLU A 490 -15.33 30.71 13.00
CA GLU A 490 -16.08 31.67 13.83
C GLU A 490 -15.24 32.17 15.01
N GLY A 491 -14.46 31.28 15.64
CA GLY A 491 -13.54 31.62 16.71
C GLY A 491 -12.41 32.54 16.23
N GLU A 492 -11.83 32.25 15.07
CA GLU A 492 -10.79 33.09 14.44
C GLU A 492 -11.35 34.47 14.07
N LYS A 493 -12.53 34.56 13.45
CA LYS A 493 -13.19 35.85 13.16
C LYS A 493 -13.51 36.64 14.42
N ALA A 494 -13.95 35.98 15.49
CA ALA A 494 -14.21 36.64 16.76
C ALA A 494 -12.91 37.18 17.38
N LYS A 495 -11.81 36.42 17.27
CA LYS A 495 -10.47 36.84 17.70
C LYS A 495 -9.96 38.02 16.88
N GLU A 496 -10.03 37.96 15.55
CA GLU A 496 -9.64 39.06 14.65
C GLU A 496 -10.46 40.33 14.94
N LYS A 497 -11.77 40.19 15.14
CA LYS A 497 -12.64 41.31 15.55
C LYS A 497 -12.20 41.91 16.88
N ALA A 498 -11.92 41.08 17.89
CA ALA A 498 -11.47 41.55 19.20
C ALA A 498 -10.12 42.29 19.11
N GLU A 499 -9.17 41.76 18.34
CA GLU A 499 -7.86 42.38 18.10
C GLU A 499 -8.00 43.72 17.35
N ALA A 500 -8.84 43.76 16.32
CA ALA A 500 -9.13 44.98 15.57
C ALA A 500 -9.80 46.04 16.46
N GLN A 501 -10.81 45.68 17.26
CA GLN A 501 -11.48 46.61 18.16
C GLN A 501 -10.51 47.21 19.19
N THR A 502 -9.62 46.40 19.76
CA THR A 502 -8.58 46.88 20.69
C THR A 502 -7.65 47.87 20.00
N ALA A 503 -7.15 47.53 18.80
CA ALA A 503 -6.28 48.42 18.03
C ALA A 503 -6.97 49.73 17.59
N ILE A 504 -8.25 49.66 17.18
CA ILE A 504 -9.08 50.82 16.84
C ILE A 504 -9.26 51.72 18.06
N LYS A 505 -9.62 51.14 19.21
CA LYS A 505 -9.84 51.88 20.45
C LYS A 505 -8.56 52.57 20.91
N ASP A 506 -7.43 51.88 20.90
CA ASP A 506 -6.13 52.46 21.25
C ASP A 506 -5.74 53.62 20.32
N ALA A 507 -5.96 53.48 19.01
CA ALA A 507 -5.67 54.53 18.04
C ALA A 507 -6.56 55.76 18.24
N VAL A 508 -7.85 55.55 18.53
CA VAL A 508 -8.82 56.63 18.79
C VAL A 508 -8.54 57.31 20.14
N ASP A 509 -8.19 56.56 21.18
CA ASP A 509 -7.89 57.09 22.51
C ASP A 509 -6.62 57.96 22.50
N LYS A 510 -5.60 57.55 21.72
CA LYS A 510 -4.36 58.31 21.48
C LYS A 510 -4.57 59.55 20.58
N SER A 511 -5.75 59.74 19.98
CA SER A 511 -6.04 60.91 19.16
C SER A 511 -6.49 62.12 20.00
N ASP A 512 -6.19 63.32 19.52
CA ASP A 512 -6.62 64.59 20.13
C ASP A 512 -8.10 64.94 19.84
N LEU A 513 -8.89 63.96 19.39
CA LEU A 513 -10.31 64.15 19.10
C LEU A 513 -11.12 64.36 20.39
N PRO A 514 -12.16 65.20 20.39
CA PRO A 514 -13.13 65.29 21.49
C PRO A 514 -13.87 63.97 21.70
N GLU A 515 -14.28 63.69 22.94
CA GLU A 515 -14.93 62.41 23.34
C GLU A 515 -16.15 62.01 22.49
N ALA A 516 -16.95 62.99 22.06
CA ALA A 516 -18.10 62.75 21.17
C ALA A 516 -17.66 62.26 19.78
N ALA A 517 -16.51 62.71 19.29
CA ALA A 517 -15.93 62.29 18.02
C ALA A 517 -15.24 60.92 18.15
N LYS A 518 -14.53 60.67 19.26
CA LYS A 518 -13.95 59.34 19.56
C LYS A 518 -15.01 58.24 19.57
N THR A 519 -16.12 58.47 20.27
CA THR A 519 -17.26 57.54 20.33
C THR A 519 -17.81 57.24 18.93
N ARG A 520 -17.85 58.23 18.04
CA ARG A 520 -18.38 58.07 16.68
C ARG A 520 -17.46 57.24 15.80
N VAL A 521 -16.14 57.43 15.92
CA VAL A 521 -15.13 56.65 15.19
C VAL A 521 -15.12 55.21 15.70
N ILE A 522 -15.13 54.96 17.01
CA ILE A 522 -15.21 53.59 17.56
C ILE A 522 -16.46 52.86 17.05
N LYS A 523 -17.61 53.53 17.05
CA LYS A 523 -18.86 52.95 16.56
C LYS A 523 -18.85 52.65 15.06
N GLN A 524 -18.15 53.45 14.26
CA GLN A 524 -18.06 53.24 12.81
C GLN A 524 -17.37 51.92 12.45
N PHE A 525 -16.48 51.43 13.30
CA PHE A 525 -15.71 50.21 13.06
C PHE A 525 -16.17 49.02 13.92
N GLU A 526 -17.35 49.08 14.57
CA GLU A 526 -17.77 48.08 15.58
C GLU A 526 -17.86 46.63 15.07
N ASP A 527 -17.98 46.44 13.76
CA ASP A 527 -18.09 45.14 13.09
C ASP A 527 -16.87 44.77 12.23
N GLU A 528 -15.85 45.62 12.17
CA GLU A 528 -14.67 45.40 11.35
C GLU A 528 -13.71 44.40 12.01
N THR A 529 -13.12 43.53 11.20
CA THR A 529 -12.12 42.53 11.62
C THR A 529 -10.68 43.01 11.44
N THR A 530 -10.49 44.26 11.00
CA THR A 530 -9.17 44.89 10.84
C THR A 530 -9.19 46.33 11.33
N ALA A 531 -8.02 46.86 11.70
CA ALA A 531 -7.85 48.26 12.08
C ALA A 531 -7.52 49.17 10.87
N ASP A 532 -7.66 48.65 9.65
CA ASP A 532 -7.35 49.38 8.43
C ASP A 532 -8.37 50.52 8.24
N GLY A 533 -7.88 51.68 7.79
CA GLY A 533 -8.70 52.87 7.61
C GLY A 533 -9.00 53.67 8.89
N VAL A 534 -8.71 53.16 10.10
CA VAL A 534 -8.98 53.91 11.34
C VAL A 534 -8.20 55.23 11.41
N LYS A 535 -6.96 55.25 10.92
CA LYS A 535 -6.13 56.46 10.88
C LYS A 535 -6.69 57.51 9.93
N GLU A 536 -7.25 57.07 8.81
CA GLU A 536 -7.91 57.94 7.83
C GLU A 536 -9.18 58.52 8.44
N ALA A 537 -10.01 57.70 9.10
CA ALA A 537 -11.20 58.16 9.80
C ALA A 537 -10.89 59.14 10.96
N ILE A 538 -9.82 58.90 11.73
CA ILE A 538 -9.35 59.84 12.77
C ILE A 538 -8.96 61.18 12.15
N LYS A 539 -8.23 61.15 11.03
CA LYS A 539 -7.79 62.35 10.32
C LYS A 539 -8.98 63.12 9.74
N ASP A 540 -9.89 62.44 9.04
CA ASP A 540 -11.10 63.06 8.48
C ASP A 540 -11.94 63.72 9.57
N GLN A 541 -12.06 63.07 10.72
CA GLN A 541 -12.80 63.60 11.86
C GLN A 541 -12.07 64.80 12.50
N ALA A 542 -10.74 64.81 12.53
CA ALA A 542 -9.95 65.94 13.01
C ALA A 542 -10.06 67.14 12.06
N ASP A 543 -9.98 66.91 10.76
CA ASP A 543 -10.11 67.93 9.71
C ASP A 543 -11.51 68.56 9.75
N TYR A 544 -12.57 67.75 9.92
CA TYR A 544 -13.94 68.24 10.10
C TYR A 544 -14.10 69.18 11.31
N ILE A 545 -13.45 68.84 12.43
CA ILE A 545 -13.49 69.66 13.65
C ILE A 545 -12.67 70.96 13.48
N ALA A 546 -11.55 70.90 12.77
CA ALA A 546 -10.75 72.07 12.46
C ALA A 546 -11.52 73.07 11.59
N GLU A 547 -12.25 72.58 10.56
CA GLU A 547 -13.14 73.41 9.73
C GLU A 547 -14.24 74.09 10.57
N LEU A 548 -14.86 73.36 11.50
CA LEU A 548 -15.87 73.90 12.41
C LEU A 548 -15.31 74.99 13.36
N ASN A 549 -14.08 74.81 13.86
CA ASN A 549 -13.42 75.77 14.75
C ASN A 549 -13.02 77.07 14.04
N ASP A 550 -12.61 77.01 12.77
CA ASP A 550 -12.31 78.21 12.00
C ASP A 550 -13.56 78.97 11.56
N ALA A 551 -14.70 78.30 11.39
CA ALA A 551 -16.00 78.95 11.22
C ALA A 551 -16.49 79.67 12.51
N GLY A 552 -15.99 79.28 13.69
CA GLY A 552 -16.37 79.82 15.00
C GLY A 552 -15.60 81.06 15.50
N LYS A 553 -14.48 81.45 14.86
CA LYS A 553 -13.74 82.67 15.23
C LYS A 553 -14.45 83.93 14.75
N VAL A 554 -15.25 84.55 15.62
CA VAL A 554 -15.84 85.87 15.37
C VAL A 554 -14.74 86.95 15.40
N LYS A 555 -14.18 87.29 14.23
CA LYS A 555 -13.32 88.48 14.04
C LYS A 555 -14.21 89.71 13.75
N ASN A 556 -14.50 90.54 14.76
CA ASN A 556 -14.98 91.95 14.66
C ASN A 556 -15.55 92.52 15.99
N LEU A 557 -15.04 92.13 17.16
CA LEU A 557 -15.41 92.82 18.40
C LEU A 557 -14.51 94.06 18.55
N GLY A 558 -14.99 95.18 18.00
CA GLY A 558 -14.29 96.46 17.91
C GLY A 558 -13.80 97.04 19.24
N LYS A 559 -12.80 97.91 19.13
CA LYS A 559 -12.14 98.68 20.20
C LYS A 559 -13.17 99.50 21.01
N PRO A 560 -13.12 99.54 22.36
CA PRO A 560 -14.03 100.37 23.14
C PRO A 560 -13.81 101.86 22.82
N PRO A 561 -14.87 102.66 22.61
CA PRO A 561 -14.74 104.03 22.11
C PRO A 561 -14.22 104.97 23.20
N GLY A 562 -13.23 105.79 22.83
CA GLY A 562 -12.78 106.94 23.61
C GLY A 562 -13.78 108.10 23.57
N ALA A 563 -13.50 109.13 24.36
CA ALA A 563 -14.38 110.23 24.78
C ALA A 563 -15.08 111.05 23.66
N ASP A 564 -14.78 110.79 22.39
CA ASP A 564 -15.40 111.47 21.24
C ASP A 564 -16.66 110.73 20.73
N GLY A 565 -16.94 109.52 21.24
CA GLY A 565 -18.12 108.70 20.88
C GLY A 565 -19.37 108.93 21.73
N GLU A 566 -19.26 109.66 22.83
CA GLU A 566 -20.37 109.86 23.78
C GLU A 566 -21.41 110.86 23.25
N GLU A 567 -20.98 111.90 22.55
CA GLU A 567 -21.88 112.88 21.92
C GLU A 567 -22.64 112.29 20.72
N ALA A 568 -21.97 111.48 19.89
CA ALA A 568 -22.60 110.80 18.76
C ALA A 568 -23.59 109.71 19.21
N GLY A 569 -23.27 109.00 20.30
CA GLY A 569 -24.17 108.01 20.92
C GLY A 569 -25.42 108.64 21.53
N LYS A 570 -25.29 109.81 22.16
CA LYS A 570 -26.43 110.58 22.70
C LYS A 570 -27.34 111.10 21.59
N ALA A 571 -26.79 111.55 20.46
CA ALA A 571 -27.57 111.99 19.31
C ALA A 571 -28.37 110.83 18.68
N ALA A 572 -27.73 109.68 18.44
CA ALA A 572 -28.41 108.51 17.87
C ALA A 572 -29.49 107.94 18.82
N TYR A 573 -29.25 107.98 20.13
CA TYR A 573 -30.24 107.57 21.13
C TYR A 573 -31.42 108.53 21.21
N LYS A 574 -31.19 109.86 21.11
CA LYS A 574 -32.26 110.86 21.03
C LYS A 574 -33.15 110.62 19.81
N GLU A 575 -32.55 110.30 18.67
CA GLU A 575 -33.28 110.04 17.43
C GLU A 575 -34.09 108.73 17.48
N ALA A 576 -33.55 107.68 18.10
CA ALA A 576 -34.29 106.45 18.37
C ALA A 576 -35.49 106.66 19.31
N LEU A 577 -35.30 107.44 20.39
CA LEU A 577 -36.39 107.80 21.30
C LEU A 577 -37.46 108.64 20.61
N ARG A 578 -37.06 109.57 19.74
CA ARG A 578 -38.00 110.37 18.93
C ARG A 578 -38.84 109.51 17.99
N ARG A 579 -38.28 108.41 17.48
CA ARG A 579 -38.99 107.47 16.61
C ARG A 579 -39.94 106.55 17.38
N GLN A 580 -39.58 106.14 18.59
CA GLN A 580 -40.44 105.31 19.45
C GLN A 580 -41.53 106.10 20.18
N HIS A 581 -41.25 107.37 20.50
CA HIS A 581 -42.12 108.26 21.25
C HIS A 581 -42.31 109.60 20.52
N PRO A 582 -43.02 109.60 19.36
CA PRO A 582 -43.21 110.79 18.55
C PRO A 582 -44.03 111.89 19.24
N GLU A 583 -44.74 111.55 20.32
CA GLU A 583 -45.50 112.48 21.17
C GLU A 583 -44.64 113.24 22.20
N TRP A 584 -43.34 112.90 22.34
CA TRP A 584 -42.44 113.61 23.25
C TRP A 584 -41.91 114.89 22.60
N ASP A 585 -41.98 115.98 23.36
CA ASP A 585 -41.32 117.22 22.98
C ASP A 585 -39.79 117.12 23.18
N ASP A 586 -39.06 118.04 22.56
CA ASP A 586 -37.59 118.05 22.64
C ASP A 586 -37.08 118.14 24.08
N ALA A 587 -37.81 118.84 24.96
CA ALA A 587 -37.45 118.99 26.37
C ALA A 587 -37.50 117.65 27.13
N ARG A 588 -38.47 116.78 26.85
CA ARG A 588 -38.53 115.43 27.43
C ARG A 588 -37.48 114.49 26.85
N LEU A 589 -37.22 114.58 25.54
CA LEU A 589 -36.19 113.78 24.88
C LEU A 589 -34.80 114.10 25.42
N ASP A 590 -34.49 115.39 25.63
CA ASP A 590 -33.20 115.81 26.20
C ASP A 590 -33.02 115.35 27.64
N LYS A 591 -34.09 115.35 28.45
CA LYS A 591 -34.03 114.83 29.83
C LYS A 591 -33.78 113.32 29.88
N ALA A 592 -34.32 112.55 28.93
CA ALA A 592 -34.11 111.11 28.84
C ALA A 592 -32.69 110.74 28.37
N VAL A 593 -32.12 111.54 27.47
CA VAL A 593 -30.74 111.37 26.98
C VAL A 593 -29.71 111.81 28.03
N ALA A 594 -30.00 112.86 28.80
CA ALA A 594 -29.12 113.35 29.86
C ALA A 594 -29.08 112.46 31.12
N GLY A 595 -30.04 111.54 31.28
CA GLY A 595 -30.08 110.59 32.40
C GLY A 595 -29.20 109.35 32.21
N ARG A 596 -28.41 109.28 31.13
CA ARG A 596 -27.63 108.11 30.73
C ARG A 596 -26.14 108.42 30.58
#